data_AF-A0A4T0WCQ2-F1
#
_entry.id   AF-A0A4T0WCQ2-F1
#
_cell.length_a   1.000
_cell.length_b   1.000
_cell.length_c   1.000
_cell.angle_alpha   90.00
_cell.angle_beta   90.00
_cell.angle_gamma   90.00
#
_symmetry.space_group_name_H-M   'P 1'
#
loop_
_entity.id
_entity.type
_entity.pdbx_description
1 polymer ?
#
loop_
_entity_poly.entity_id
_entity_poly.type
_entity_poly.pdbx_seq_one_letter_code
_entity_poly.pdbx_strand_id
1 'polypeptide(L)'
;MNPLEISAVKLLALRQNEGAGAGAEEAVNECGAAAVDVSNKPLRIASIFIILVASLLGGFLPIFLARTTRMHVPKMTFFIFKYVGTGVIIATAWMHLLAPGVEALHNECLAPMLGEYDWAFAIGLMTVMVMFLIEMVASNVASSAFSHGHNHELGNGTVTVKSKDQATDGTSASDVCPHEAGDVERGAGFVDPKKVPGLPDDVSYPPGGRDHLGHARDHKEGDSHNGLAGQLIAIFILEFGVVFHSIFIGLVLATSDELVVLLIVLTFHQFFEGLGLGSRLATATWPSHGRWWPHILATIYGLSTPIAIAVGIAAKPNSAQTQTLVNGIFDSISAGILMYTGLVELLAHEFMFNPQMRNSPLKVQLFAFGCVALGACVMAVLANWA
;
A
#
# COMPACT_ATOMS: atom_id res chain seq x y z
N MET A 1 -35.65 -43.25 -51.23
CA MET A 1 -34.55 -42.77 -50.36
C MET A 1 -33.26 -43.32 -50.93
N ASN A 2 -32.33 -42.45 -51.31
CA ASN A 2 -31.17 -42.81 -52.12
C ASN A 2 -30.09 -43.53 -51.28
N PRO A 3 -29.42 -44.56 -51.82
CA PRO A 3 -28.41 -45.35 -51.09
C PRO A 3 -27.18 -44.54 -50.66
N LEU A 4 -26.96 -43.35 -51.23
CA LEU A 4 -25.88 -42.44 -50.85
C LEU A 4 -26.13 -41.68 -49.54
N GLU A 5 -27.39 -41.37 -49.20
CA GLU A 5 -27.70 -40.70 -47.92
C GLU A 5 -27.57 -41.65 -46.73
N ILE A 6 -27.92 -42.93 -46.91
CA ILE A 6 -27.79 -43.96 -45.86
C ILE A 6 -26.30 -44.18 -45.51
N SER A 7 -25.41 -44.04 -46.49
CA SER A 7 -23.97 -44.17 -46.29
C SER A 7 -23.38 -42.95 -45.54
N ALA A 8 -23.84 -41.74 -45.88
CA ALA A 8 -23.42 -40.51 -45.18
C ALA A 8 -23.91 -40.47 -43.72
N VAL A 9 -25.14 -40.92 -43.45
CA VAL A 9 -25.69 -40.98 -42.08
C VAL A 9 -24.99 -42.07 -41.26
N LYS A 10 -24.63 -43.21 -41.85
CA LYS A 10 -23.80 -44.22 -41.17
C LYS A 10 -22.37 -43.74 -40.91
N LEU A 11 -21.78 -42.96 -41.82
CA LEU A 11 -20.45 -42.38 -41.63
C LEU A 11 -20.46 -41.29 -40.54
N LEU A 12 -21.53 -40.49 -40.45
CA LEU A 12 -21.74 -39.52 -39.37
C LEU A 12 -22.00 -40.20 -38.02
N ALA A 13 -22.77 -41.28 -37.99
CA ALA A 13 -23.01 -42.06 -36.77
C ALA A 13 -21.74 -42.80 -36.28
N LEU A 14 -20.88 -43.26 -37.19
CA LEU A 14 -19.58 -43.84 -36.85
C LEU A 14 -18.60 -42.76 -36.34
N ARG A 15 -18.59 -41.56 -36.93
CA ARG A 15 -17.82 -40.41 -36.40
C ARG A 15 -18.32 -39.95 -35.02
N GLN A 16 -19.63 -40.01 -34.77
CA GLN A 16 -20.20 -39.69 -33.46
C GLN A 16 -19.88 -40.77 -32.41
N ASN A 17 -19.81 -42.06 -32.79
CA ASN A 17 -19.39 -43.13 -31.88
C ASN A 17 -17.88 -43.15 -31.62
N GLU A 18 -17.04 -42.77 -32.59
CA GLU A 18 -15.61 -42.52 -32.34
C GLU A 18 -15.39 -41.28 -31.46
N GLY A 19 -16.25 -40.25 -31.57
CA GLY A 19 -16.24 -39.08 -30.69
C GLY A 19 -16.82 -39.31 -29.28
N ALA A 20 -17.70 -40.31 -29.12
CA ALA A 20 -18.32 -40.64 -27.82
C ALA A 20 -17.59 -41.77 -27.06
N GLY A 21 -16.76 -42.57 -27.75
CA GLY A 21 -15.92 -43.61 -27.15
C GLY A 21 -14.49 -43.18 -26.81
N ALA A 22 -14.01 -42.07 -27.37
CA ALA A 22 -12.70 -41.49 -27.06
C ALA A 22 -12.76 -40.31 -26.08
N GLY A 23 -13.96 -39.86 -25.67
CA GLY A 23 -14.16 -38.72 -24.77
C GLY A 23 -14.39 -39.07 -23.30
N ALA A 24 -14.27 -40.35 -22.92
CA ALA A 24 -14.52 -40.81 -21.54
C ALA A 24 -13.31 -41.46 -20.87
N GLU A 25 -12.16 -41.51 -21.54
CA GLU A 25 -10.91 -42.09 -21.01
C GLU A 25 -9.66 -41.23 -21.33
N GLU A 26 -9.87 -39.93 -21.59
CA GLU A 26 -8.80 -38.92 -21.71
C GLU A 26 -9.11 -37.66 -20.85
N ALA A 27 -9.83 -37.84 -19.74
CA ALA A 27 -9.91 -36.86 -18.66
C ALA A 27 -8.90 -37.19 -17.54
N VAL A 28 -7.74 -37.72 -17.91
CA VAL A 28 -6.67 -38.12 -16.99
C VAL A 28 -5.37 -37.44 -17.43
N ASN A 29 -5.10 -36.29 -16.79
CA ASN A 29 -3.81 -35.59 -16.63
C ASN A 29 -3.44 -34.40 -17.53
N GLU A 30 -4.35 -33.47 -17.86
CA GLU A 30 -3.95 -32.10 -18.29
C GLU A 30 -3.61 -31.16 -17.12
N CYS A 31 -3.98 -31.53 -15.90
CA CYS A 31 -3.66 -30.74 -14.69
C CYS A 31 -2.36 -31.19 -14.00
N GLY A 32 -1.58 -32.07 -14.63
CA GLY A 32 -0.26 -32.46 -14.17
C GLY A 32 0.76 -31.40 -14.61
N ALA A 33 1.52 -30.87 -13.65
CA ALA A 33 2.52 -29.83 -13.88
C ALA A 33 3.36 -30.15 -15.14
N ALA A 34 3.35 -29.24 -16.12
CA ALA A 34 4.45 -29.18 -17.07
C ALA A 34 5.74 -29.09 -16.24
N ALA A 35 6.70 -29.98 -16.52
CA ALA A 35 7.98 -29.96 -15.84
C ALA A 35 8.59 -28.57 -16.03
N VAL A 36 8.78 -27.82 -14.93
CA VAL A 36 9.37 -26.48 -14.96
C VAL A 36 10.66 -26.55 -15.78
N ASP A 37 10.64 -25.93 -16.97
CA ASP A 37 11.80 -25.92 -17.83
C ASP A 37 12.82 -24.96 -17.23
N VAL A 38 13.76 -25.52 -16.47
CA VAL A 38 14.94 -24.83 -15.96
C VAL A 38 15.97 -24.51 -17.06
N SER A 39 15.54 -24.53 -18.34
CA SER A 39 16.20 -23.83 -19.43
C SER A 39 16.65 -22.44 -18.94
N ASN A 40 17.96 -22.21 -19.00
CA ASN A 40 18.65 -21.01 -18.51
C ASN A 40 18.80 -20.82 -16.99
N LYS A 41 19.17 -21.88 -16.25
CA LYS A 41 19.71 -21.78 -14.86
C LYS A 41 20.65 -20.57 -14.61
N PRO A 42 21.63 -20.24 -15.47
CA PRO A 42 22.48 -19.06 -15.23
C PRO A 42 21.71 -17.74 -15.26
N LEU A 43 20.71 -17.60 -16.14
CA LEU A 43 19.88 -16.39 -16.20
C LEU A 43 18.94 -16.30 -14.99
N ARG A 44 18.40 -17.43 -14.53
CA ARG A 44 17.60 -17.50 -13.29
C ARG A 44 18.45 -17.10 -12.07
N ILE A 45 19.70 -17.55 -11.98
CA ILE A 45 20.61 -17.11 -10.90
C ILE A 45 20.96 -15.62 -11.05
N ALA A 46 21.21 -15.13 -12.27
CA ALA A 46 21.47 -13.71 -12.52
C ALA A 46 20.28 -12.82 -12.12
N SER A 47 19.04 -13.30 -12.31
CA SER A 47 17.82 -12.57 -11.96
C SER A 47 17.76 -12.18 -10.48
N ILE A 48 18.27 -13.04 -9.59
CA ILE A 48 18.34 -12.80 -8.13
C ILE A 48 19.10 -11.49 -7.87
N PHE A 49 20.25 -11.31 -8.52
CA PHE A 49 21.09 -10.12 -8.34
C PHE A 49 20.53 -8.89 -9.03
N ILE A 50 19.95 -9.05 -10.23
CA ILE A 50 19.34 -7.94 -10.98
C ILE A 50 18.16 -7.36 -10.18
N ILE A 51 17.25 -8.22 -9.71
CA ILE A 51 16.09 -7.82 -8.91
C ILE A 51 16.53 -7.23 -7.57
N LEU A 52 17.52 -7.84 -6.89
CA LEU A 52 18.07 -7.31 -5.64
C LEU A 52 18.59 -5.87 -5.80
N VAL A 53 19.34 -5.60 -6.88
CA VAL A 53 19.85 -4.26 -7.13
C VAL A 53 18.71 -3.29 -7.43
N ALA A 54 17.75 -3.67 -8.28
CA ALA A 54 16.62 -2.83 -8.63
C ALA A 54 15.73 -2.50 -7.43
N SER A 55 15.41 -3.49 -6.59
CA SER A 55 14.56 -3.35 -5.40
C SER A 55 15.23 -2.49 -4.32
N LEU A 56 16.52 -2.72 -4.05
CA LEU A 56 17.28 -1.91 -3.10
C LEU A 56 17.46 -0.48 -3.60
N LEU A 57 17.75 -0.28 -4.89
CA LEU A 57 17.83 1.07 -5.45
C LEU A 57 16.48 1.79 -5.34
N GLY A 58 15.37 1.14 -5.69
CA GLY A 58 14.03 1.70 -5.56
C GLY A 58 13.69 2.08 -4.13
N GLY A 59 13.87 1.15 -3.18
CA GLY A 59 13.52 1.36 -1.77
C GLY A 59 14.43 2.35 -1.04
N PHE A 60 15.74 2.28 -1.24
CA PHE A 60 16.70 3.13 -0.53
C PHE A 60 16.85 4.52 -1.13
N LEU A 61 16.59 4.72 -2.42
CA LEU A 61 16.79 6.02 -3.07
C LEU A 61 16.01 7.14 -2.35
N PRO A 62 14.68 7.03 -2.11
CA PRO A 62 13.96 8.09 -1.39
C PRO A 62 14.43 8.26 0.05
N ILE A 63 14.76 7.18 0.76
CA ILE A 63 15.20 7.21 2.16
C ILE A 63 16.55 7.94 2.29
N PHE A 64 17.50 7.62 1.41
CA PHE A 64 18.81 8.25 1.40
C PHE A 64 18.73 9.72 1.01
N LEU A 65 17.94 10.04 -0.02
CA LEU A 65 17.73 11.41 -0.46
C LEU A 65 17.09 12.27 0.66
N ALA A 66 16.23 11.71 1.50
CA ALA A 66 15.48 12.49 2.51
C ALA A 66 16.32 12.79 3.74
N ARG A 67 17.28 11.91 4.05
CA ARG A 67 18.08 11.97 5.29
C ARG A 67 19.48 12.53 5.07
N THR A 68 19.94 12.59 3.82
CA THR A 68 21.27 13.10 3.51
C THR A 68 21.25 14.62 3.38
N THR A 69 21.78 15.33 4.37
CA THR A 69 21.97 16.79 4.32
C THR A 69 23.06 17.25 3.34
N ARG A 70 23.82 16.30 2.78
CA ARG A 70 24.94 16.55 1.86
C ARG A 70 24.50 16.81 0.40
N MET A 71 23.29 16.38 0.03
CA MET A 71 22.73 16.62 -1.30
C MET A 71 21.48 17.49 -1.15
N HIS A 72 21.49 18.69 -1.72
CA HIS A 72 20.33 19.59 -1.72
C HIS A 72 19.29 19.11 -2.75
N VAL A 73 18.62 18.01 -2.44
CA VAL A 73 17.57 17.46 -3.31
C VAL A 73 16.35 18.40 -3.24
N PRO A 74 15.81 18.85 -4.39
CA PRO A 74 14.66 19.74 -4.37
C PRO A 74 13.44 19.01 -3.79
N LYS A 75 12.67 19.70 -2.93
CA LYS A 75 11.44 19.18 -2.33
C LYS A 75 10.43 18.64 -3.36
N MET A 76 10.49 19.16 -4.60
CA MET A 76 9.68 18.68 -5.72
C MET A 76 9.97 17.22 -6.11
N THR A 77 11.19 16.71 -5.92
CA THR A 77 11.52 15.32 -6.22
C THR A 77 10.82 14.36 -5.24
N PHE A 78 10.80 14.71 -3.95
CA PHE A 78 10.08 13.95 -2.93
C PHE A 78 8.58 13.94 -3.18
N PHE A 79 8.05 15.10 -3.53
CA PHE A 79 6.66 15.24 -3.92
C PHE A 79 6.33 14.29 -5.09
N ILE A 80 7.13 14.30 -6.16
CA ILE A 80 6.90 13.44 -7.33
C ILE A 80 6.97 11.96 -6.94
N PHE A 81 8.02 11.52 -6.24
CA PHE A 81 8.14 10.11 -5.82
C PHE A 81 6.98 9.66 -4.95
N LYS A 82 6.52 10.50 -4.03
CA LYS A 82 5.38 10.19 -3.14
C LYS A 82 4.10 9.93 -3.93
N TYR A 83 3.75 10.82 -4.86
CA TYR A 83 2.50 10.72 -5.62
C TYR A 83 2.56 9.69 -6.76
N VAL A 84 3.69 9.60 -7.49
CA VAL A 84 3.93 8.52 -8.46
C VAL A 84 3.85 7.16 -7.75
N GLY A 85 4.47 7.04 -6.58
CA GLY A 85 4.42 5.85 -5.74
C GLY A 85 3.02 5.41 -5.35
N THR A 86 2.15 6.34 -4.97
CA THR A 86 0.73 6.05 -4.71
C THR A 86 0.04 5.47 -5.96
N GLY A 87 0.29 6.04 -7.14
CA GLY A 87 -0.24 5.50 -8.40
C GLY A 87 0.28 4.09 -8.71
N VAL A 88 1.56 3.84 -8.45
CA VAL A 88 2.19 2.53 -8.63
C VAL A 88 1.54 1.47 -7.74
N ILE A 89 1.36 1.75 -6.44
CA ILE A 89 0.76 0.81 -5.48
C ILE A 89 -0.69 0.51 -5.85
N ILE A 90 -1.46 1.54 -6.23
CA ILE A 90 -2.84 1.36 -6.69
C ILE A 90 -2.84 0.48 -7.96
N ALA A 91 -2.05 0.79 -8.98
CA ALA A 91 -2.06 -0.05 -10.19
C ALA A 91 -1.58 -1.48 -9.94
N THR A 92 -0.64 -1.69 -9.01
CA THR A 92 -0.16 -3.02 -8.59
C THR A 92 -1.29 -3.86 -8.03
N ALA A 93 -2.12 -3.30 -7.14
CA ALA A 93 -3.24 -4.02 -6.53
C ALA A 93 -4.28 -4.52 -7.55
N TRP A 94 -4.55 -3.78 -8.62
CA TRP A 94 -5.53 -4.18 -9.64
C TRP A 94 -4.90 -5.06 -10.73
N MET A 95 -3.80 -4.61 -11.33
CA MET A 95 -3.30 -5.19 -12.58
C MET A 95 -2.27 -6.30 -12.36
N HIS A 96 -1.55 -6.28 -11.23
CA HIS A 96 -0.46 -7.22 -10.94
C HIS A 96 -0.79 -8.21 -9.83
N LEU A 97 -1.92 -8.02 -9.14
CA LEU A 97 -2.40 -8.91 -8.08
C LEU A 97 -3.78 -9.45 -8.41
N LEU A 98 -4.79 -8.56 -8.53
CA LEU A 98 -6.15 -9.03 -8.74
C LEU A 98 -6.33 -9.75 -10.08
N ALA A 99 -5.80 -9.19 -11.18
CA ALA A 99 -5.95 -9.80 -12.50
C ALA A 99 -5.30 -11.21 -12.60
N PRO A 100 -4.04 -11.43 -12.19
CA PRO A 100 -3.48 -12.78 -12.08
C PRO A 100 -4.26 -13.68 -11.11
N GLY A 101 -4.78 -13.13 -10.01
CA GLY A 101 -5.62 -13.87 -9.07
C GLY A 101 -6.92 -14.40 -9.69
N VAL A 102 -7.56 -13.60 -10.55
CA VAL A 102 -8.75 -14.01 -11.33
C VAL A 102 -8.37 -15.15 -12.28
N GLU A 103 -7.29 -14.98 -13.06
CA GLU A 103 -6.85 -15.98 -14.03
C GLU A 103 -6.48 -17.32 -13.35
N ALA A 104 -5.81 -17.26 -12.20
CA ALA A 104 -5.46 -18.45 -11.43
C ALA A 104 -6.70 -19.18 -10.90
N LEU A 105 -7.69 -18.46 -10.35
CA LEU A 105 -8.89 -19.09 -9.76
C LEU A 105 -9.93 -19.52 -10.81
N HIS A 106 -9.93 -18.94 -12.01
CA HIS A 106 -10.79 -19.34 -13.13
C HIS A 106 -10.19 -20.50 -13.96
N ASN A 107 -9.14 -21.16 -13.48
CA ASN A 107 -8.50 -22.25 -14.21
C ASN A 107 -9.44 -23.48 -14.34
N GLU A 108 -9.46 -24.12 -15.53
CA GLU A 108 -10.29 -25.30 -15.83
C GLU A 108 -10.06 -26.46 -14.84
N CYS A 109 -8.84 -26.59 -14.32
CA CYS A 109 -8.49 -27.58 -13.30
C CYS A 109 -9.13 -27.34 -11.94
N LEU A 110 -9.55 -26.10 -11.65
CA LEU A 110 -10.21 -25.70 -10.40
C LEU A 110 -11.73 -25.54 -10.57
N ALA A 111 -12.24 -25.51 -11.79
CA ALA A 111 -13.67 -25.38 -12.10
C ALA A 111 -14.56 -26.40 -11.36
N PRO A 112 -14.17 -27.69 -11.18
CA PRO A 112 -14.98 -28.64 -10.41
C PRO A 112 -15.11 -28.29 -8.91
N MET A 113 -14.16 -27.53 -8.36
CA MET A 113 -14.15 -27.12 -6.95
C MET A 113 -14.83 -25.76 -6.76
N LEU A 114 -14.53 -24.80 -7.64
CA LEU A 114 -14.89 -23.38 -7.47
C LEU A 114 -16.12 -22.97 -8.30
N GLY A 115 -16.49 -23.73 -9.34
CA GLY A 115 -17.50 -23.33 -10.31
C GLY A 115 -17.03 -22.18 -11.23
N GLU A 116 -17.97 -21.54 -11.91
CA GLU A 116 -17.72 -20.46 -12.90
C GLU A 116 -17.65 -19.05 -12.26
N TYR A 117 -17.62 -18.95 -10.93
CA TYR A 117 -17.65 -17.65 -10.25
C TYR A 117 -16.23 -17.09 -10.04
N ASP A 118 -16.05 -15.78 -10.27
CA ASP A 118 -14.78 -15.09 -10.07
C ASP A 118 -14.49 -14.82 -8.58
N TRP A 119 -14.06 -15.86 -7.87
CA TRP A 119 -13.78 -15.81 -6.43
C TRP A 119 -12.74 -14.76 -6.04
N ALA A 120 -11.81 -14.41 -6.94
CA ALA A 120 -10.77 -13.41 -6.69
C ALA A 120 -11.36 -12.04 -6.29
N PHE A 121 -12.42 -11.59 -6.98
CA PHE A 121 -13.09 -10.33 -6.64
C PHE A 121 -13.76 -10.39 -5.27
N ALA A 122 -14.40 -11.52 -4.95
CA ALA A 122 -15.04 -11.71 -3.65
C ALA A 122 -14.02 -11.73 -2.52
N ILE A 123 -12.91 -12.47 -2.69
CA ILE A 123 -11.81 -12.52 -1.71
C ILE A 123 -11.22 -11.12 -1.52
N GLY A 124 -10.88 -10.42 -2.60
CA GLY A 124 -10.32 -9.07 -2.54
C GLY A 124 -11.26 -8.08 -1.83
N LEU A 125 -12.56 -8.11 -2.14
CA LEU A 125 -13.55 -7.27 -1.46
C LEU A 125 -13.67 -7.61 0.03
N MET A 126 -13.72 -8.89 0.39
CA MET A 126 -13.78 -9.30 1.79
C MET A 126 -12.52 -8.87 2.54
N THR A 127 -11.34 -8.92 1.90
CA THR A 127 -10.12 -8.40 2.48
C THR A 127 -10.21 -6.89 2.71
N VAL A 128 -10.71 -6.09 1.77
CA VAL A 128 -10.95 -4.65 1.97
C VAL A 128 -11.86 -4.39 3.19
N MET A 129 -12.95 -5.16 3.33
CA MET A 129 -13.86 -5.05 4.47
C MET A 129 -13.17 -5.39 5.80
N VAL A 130 -12.33 -6.44 5.81
CA VAL A 130 -11.54 -6.83 6.98
C VAL A 130 -10.48 -5.77 7.31
N MET A 131 -9.82 -5.18 6.32
CA MET A 131 -8.84 -4.11 6.54
C MET A 131 -9.49 -2.89 7.18
N PHE A 132 -10.64 -2.46 6.65
CA PHE A 132 -11.41 -1.38 7.26
C PHE A 132 -11.84 -1.70 8.69
N LEU A 133 -12.30 -2.93 8.95
CA LEU A 133 -12.66 -3.37 10.29
C LEU A 133 -11.46 -3.34 11.26
N ILE A 134 -10.30 -3.83 10.82
CA ILE A 134 -9.06 -3.82 11.62
C ILE A 134 -8.69 -2.38 11.99
N GLU A 135 -8.74 -1.44 11.04
CA GLU A 135 -8.39 -0.05 11.31
C GLU A 135 -9.39 0.65 12.23
N MET A 136 -10.69 0.40 12.03
CA MET A 136 -11.74 0.91 12.91
C MET A 136 -11.58 0.39 14.35
N VAL A 137 -11.26 -0.90 14.52
CA VAL A 137 -11.01 -1.47 15.85
C VAL A 137 -9.73 -0.91 16.45
N ALA A 138 -8.65 -0.81 15.67
CA ALA A 138 -7.36 -0.28 16.13
C ALA A 138 -7.48 1.18 16.61
N SER A 139 -8.20 2.02 15.85
CA SER A 139 -8.46 3.41 16.24
C SER A 139 -9.32 3.51 17.50
N ASN A 140 -10.34 2.65 17.65
CA ASN A 140 -11.18 2.64 18.84
C ASN A 140 -10.44 2.14 20.10
N VAL A 141 -9.67 1.05 20.00
CA VAL A 141 -8.90 0.50 21.14
C VAL A 141 -7.80 1.46 21.58
N ALA A 142 -7.10 2.11 20.64
CA ALA A 142 -6.12 3.15 20.96
C ALA A 142 -6.75 4.29 21.77
N SER A 143 -7.96 4.73 21.38
CA SER A 143 -8.69 5.77 22.12
C SER A 143 -9.19 5.32 23.50
N SER A 144 -9.63 4.05 23.62
CA SER A 144 -10.19 3.48 24.85
C SER A 144 -9.14 3.16 25.92
N ALA A 145 -7.97 2.64 25.52
CA ALA A 145 -6.90 2.25 26.44
C ALA A 145 -6.30 3.46 27.19
N PHE A 146 -6.34 4.66 26.58
CA PHE A 146 -5.82 5.89 27.19
C PHE A 146 -6.86 6.67 28.01
N SER A 147 -8.17 6.44 27.80
CA SER A 147 -9.21 7.06 28.65
C SER A 147 -9.23 6.53 30.09
N HIS A 148 -8.58 5.39 30.39
CA HIS A 148 -8.47 4.85 31.75
C HIS A 148 -7.18 5.28 32.49
N GLY A 149 -6.32 6.09 31.88
CA GLY A 149 -5.09 6.59 32.50
C GLY A 149 -5.22 7.85 33.37
N HIS A 150 -6.37 8.53 33.38
CA HIS A 150 -6.61 9.77 34.14
C HIS A 150 -7.37 9.57 35.46
N ASN A 151 -7.02 8.53 36.22
CA ASN A 151 -7.36 8.45 37.65
C ASN A 151 -6.10 8.21 38.47
N HIS A 152 -5.32 9.27 38.69
CA HIS A 152 -4.42 9.32 39.84
C HIS A 152 -4.57 10.65 40.59
N GLU A 153 -5.03 10.48 41.83
CA GLU A 153 -4.70 11.25 43.02
C GLU A 153 -5.04 12.74 43.09
N LEU A 154 -6.17 13.01 43.75
CA LEU A 154 -6.36 14.18 44.60
C LEU A 154 -5.25 14.26 45.66
N GLY A 155 -4.15 14.94 45.32
CA GLY A 155 -3.16 15.43 46.26
C GLY A 155 -3.64 16.75 46.88
N ASN A 156 -3.94 16.72 48.18
CA ASN A 156 -4.23 17.89 49.01
C ASN A 156 -3.19 19.00 48.83
N GLY A 157 -3.59 20.09 48.18
CA GLY A 157 -2.82 21.33 48.07
C GLY A 157 -3.74 22.53 48.22
N THR A 158 -4.04 22.89 49.46
CA THR A 158 -4.74 24.13 49.84
C THR A 158 -4.07 25.35 49.21
N VAL A 159 -4.75 25.99 48.24
CA VAL A 159 -4.50 27.38 47.87
C VAL A 159 -5.63 28.23 48.42
N THR A 160 -5.35 28.88 49.54
CA THR A 160 -6.20 29.86 50.20
C THR A 160 -6.24 31.15 49.38
N VAL A 161 -7.33 31.38 48.65
CA VAL A 161 -7.64 32.71 48.11
C VAL A 161 -8.25 33.53 49.24
N LYS A 162 -7.49 34.52 49.72
CA LYS A 162 -7.92 35.48 50.74
C LYS A 162 -8.98 36.42 50.13
N SER A 163 -10.26 36.11 50.35
CA SER A 163 -11.35 37.06 50.11
C SER A 163 -11.23 38.20 51.14
N LYS A 164 -11.22 39.45 50.66
CA LYS A 164 -11.44 40.63 51.50
C LYS A 164 -12.81 41.19 51.11
N ASP A 165 -13.78 40.92 51.97
CA ASP A 165 -15.10 41.51 51.92
C ASP A 165 -15.00 43.04 52.14
N GLN A 166 -15.68 43.82 51.30
CA GLN A 166 -16.53 44.89 51.81
C GLN A 166 -17.65 45.26 50.82
N ALA A 167 -18.87 45.24 51.37
CA ALA A 167 -20.17 45.44 50.74
C ALA A 167 -20.36 46.82 50.10
N THR A 168 -21.16 46.91 49.04
CA THR A 168 -22.54 47.47 48.92
C THR A 168 -22.68 47.78 47.42
N ASP A 169 -23.78 47.69 46.67
CA ASP A 169 -25.21 47.78 46.91
C ASP A 169 -25.91 47.29 45.62
N GLY A 170 -27.18 46.87 45.74
CA GLY A 170 -28.24 47.03 44.73
C GLY A 170 -28.11 46.55 43.27
N THR A 171 -29.05 45.64 42.93
CA THR A 171 -29.86 45.59 41.70
C THR A 171 -29.31 44.98 40.38
N SER A 172 -29.81 43.77 40.11
CA SER A 172 -30.36 43.24 38.83
C SER A 172 -29.75 43.67 37.50
N ALA A 173 -29.14 42.70 36.80
CA ALA A 173 -29.06 42.70 35.34
C ALA A 173 -29.18 41.27 34.78
N SER A 174 -30.29 41.04 34.10
CA SER A 174 -30.53 39.97 33.13
C SER A 174 -29.64 40.11 31.91
N ASP A 175 -29.31 38.96 31.31
CA ASP A 175 -28.99 38.67 29.91
C ASP A 175 -28.48 39.81 28.99
N VAL A 176 -27.35 39.55 28.33
CA VAL A 176 -27.18 39.52 26.86
C VAL A 176 -25.67 39.53 26.55
N CYS A 177 -25.19 38.50 25.85
CA CYS A 177 -23.93 38.54 25.13
C CYS A 177 -24.09 39.37 23.85
N PRO A 178 -23.09 40.19 23.49
CA PRO A 178 -22.80 40.42 22.08
C PRO A 178 -21.33 40.20 21.74
N HIS A 179 -21.13 39.49 20.64
CA HIS A 179 -19.91 39.48 19.85
C HIS A 179 -19.59 40.89 19.30
N GLU A 180 -18.29 41.05 18.98
CA GLU A 180 -17.68 42.10 18.16
C GLU A 180 -17.29 43.42 18.84
N ALA A 181 -16.01 43.51 19.19
CA ALA A 181 -15.18 44.70 18.93
C ALA A 181 -13.71 44.25 18.89
N GLY A 182 -12.99 44.65 17.86
CA GLY A 182 -11.58 44.32 17.69
C GLY A 182 -10.68 45.07 18.66
N ASP A 183 -9.55 44.47 19.00
CA ASP A 183 -8.44 45.19 19.62
C ASP A 183 -7.12 44.85 18.93
N VAL A 184 -6.53 45.95 18.47
CA VAL A 184 -5.21 46.10 17.90
C VAL A 184 -4.20 46.04 19.04
N GLU A 185 -3.53 44.91 19.24
CA GLU A 185 -2.26 44.88 19.99
C GLU A 185 -1.23 44.02 19.24
N ARG A 186 -0.41 44.72 18.45
CA ARG A 186 0.78 44.20 17.79
C ARG A 186 1.91 44.05 18.83
N GLY A 187 1.89 42.94 19.59
CA GLY A 187 3.01 42.51 20.42
C GLY A 187 4.13 41.90 19.57
N ALA A 188 5.27 42.58 19.51
CA ALA A 188 6.47 42.12 18.84
C ALA A 188 7.11 40.93 19.58
N GLY A 189 6.75 39.72 19.20
CA GLY A 189 7.45 38.49 19.57
C GLY A 189 7.98 37.78 18.33
N PHE A 190 9.13 38.20 17.81
CA PHE A 190 9.86 37.42 16.81
C PHE A 190 10.40 36.16 17.50
N VAL A 191 9.68 35.05 17.35
CA VAL A 191 10.16 33.74 17.77
C VAL A 191 11.29 33.34 16.83
N ASP A 192 12.50 33.15 17.36
CA ASP A 192 13.65 32.68 16.61
C ASP A 192 13.34 31.30 15.98
N PRO A 193 13.27 31.19 14.64
CA PRO A 193 12.90 29.95 13.97
C PRO A 193 13.90 28.80 14.22
N LYS A 194 15.05 29.07 14.84
CA LYS A 194 16.05 28.04 15.21
C LYS A 194 15.78 27.35 16.55
N LYS A 195 14.75 27.78 17.30
CA LYS A 195 14.42 27.25 18.65
C LYS A 195 13.12 26.46 18.73
N VAL A 196 12.46 26.18 17.61
CA VAL A 196 11.23 25.38 17.56
C VAL A 196 11.56 23.88 17.48
N PRO A 197 11.14 23.04 18.44
CA PRO A 197 11.26 21.59 18.33
C PRO A 197 10.27 21.05 17.29
N GLY A 198 10.76 20.89 16.07
CA GLY A 198 10.08 20.30 14.91
C GLY A 198 11.09 20.24 13.78
N LEU A 199 11.08 19.17 12.98
CA LEU A 199 12.10 18.97 11.95
C LEU A 199 12.07 20.16 10.96
N PRO A 200 13.15 20.97 10.83
CA PRO A 200 13.14 22.20 10.02
C PRO A 200 12.91 21.98 8.52
N ASP A 201 12.91 20.72 8.06
CA ASP A 201 12.92 20.30 6.68
C ASP A 201 11.83 19.28 6.37
N ASP A 202 10.55 19.64 6.53
CA ASP A 202 9.48 18.84 5.94
C ASP A 202 9.59 18.93 4.40
N VAL A 203 10.01 17.81 3.82
CA VAL A 203 10.25 17.59 2.38
C VAL A 203 8.98 17.16 1.64
N SER A 204 7.88 16.92 2.37
CA SER A 204 6.63 16.39 1.80
C SER A 204 5.84 17.41 0.97
N TYR A 205 6.24 18.68 0.97
CA TYR A 205 5.47 19.78 0.39
C TYR A 205 6.28 20.68 -0.57
N PRO A 206 5.62 21.26 -1.59
CA PRO A 206 6.27 22.15 -2.55
C PRO A 206 6.82 23.43 -1.88
N PRO A 207 7.94 23.98 -2.38
CA PRO A 207 8.50 25.22 -1.86
C PRO A 207 7.56 26.40 -2.17
N GLY A 208 7.04 27.06 -1.13
CA GLY A 208 6.19 28.26 -1.29
C GLY A 208 5.03 28.41 -0.28
N GLY A 209 4.74 27.41 0.55
CA GLY A 209 3.76 27.53 1.63
C GLY A 209 4.26 28.43 2.77
N ARG A 210 3.59 29.56 3.02
CA ARG A 210 3.99 30.56 4.03
C ARG A 210 3.39 30.32 5.43
N ASP A 211 2.98 29.08 5.75
CA ASP A 211 2.29 28.78 7.00
C ASP A 211 3.06 27.78 7.86
N HIS A 212 4.22 28.19 8.38
CA HIS A 212 4.89 27.50 9.49
C HIS A 212 4.24 27.84 10.86
N LEU A 213 3.31 28.81 10.88
CA LEU A 213 2.57 29.25 12.07
C LEU A 213 1.37 28.35 12.42
N GLY A 214 1.00 27.40 11.56
CA GLY A 214 -0.06 26.41 11.82
C GLY A 214 0.33 25.34 12.85
N HIS A 215 1.63 25.14 13.11
CA HIS A 215 2.12 24.14 14.06
C HIS A 215 1.96 24.54 15.54
N ALA A 216 1.65 25.80 15.86
CA ALA A 216 1.53 26.27 17.23
C ALA A 216 0.15 26.00 17.88
N ARG A 217 -0.86 25.64 17.08
CA ARG A 217 -2.24 25.45 17.59
C ARG A 217 -2.69 23.99 17.72
N ASP A 218 -1.90 23.05 17.22
CA ASP A 218 -2.34 21.64 17.15
C ASP A 218 -1.49 20.67 17.99
N HIS A 219 -0.57 21.19 18.81
CA HIS A 219 0.02 20.40 19.90
C HIS A 219 -0.79 20.62 21.18
N LYS A 220 -2.04 20.12 21.19
CA LYS A 220 -2.63 19.67 22.45
C LYS A 220 -2.07 18.29 22.73
N GLU A 221 -1.34 18.18 23.82
CA GLU A 221 -0.44 17.08 24.23
C GLU A 221 -1.15 15.75 24.59
N GLY A 222 -2.32 15.48 24.00
CA GLY A 222 -3.12 14.26 24.20
C GLY A 222 -3.45 13.46 22.92
N ASP A 223 -3.30 14.03 21.72
CA ASP A 223 -3.70 13.38 20.44
C ASP A 223 -2.51 12.91 19.57
N SER A 224 -1.27 13.27 19.91
CA SER A 224 -0.08 12.99 19.08
C SER A 224 0.32 11.51 19.02
N HIS A 225 0.05 10.75 20.08
CA HIS A 225 0.38 9.32 20.14
C HIS A 225 -0.58 8.45 19.32
N ASN A 226 -1.86 8.84 19.22
CA ASN A 226 -2.87 8.12 18.45
C ASN A 226 -2.63 8.26 16.95
N GLY A 227 -2.28 9.46 16.48
CA GLY A 227 -1.94 9.71 15.07
C GLY A 227 -0.64 9.01 14.62
N LEU A 228 0.39 9.02 15.47
CA LEU A 228 1.66 8.34 15.17
C LEU A 228 1.48 6.82 15.10
N ALA A 229 0.75 6.23 16.04
CA ALA A 229 0.48 4.79 16.05
C ALA A 229 -0.31 4.36 14.81
N GLY A 230 -1.36 5.10 14.44
CA GLY A 230 -2.13 4.85 13.22
C GLY A 230 -1.26 4.93 11.96
N GLN A 231 -0.45 5.99 11.81
CA GLN A 231 0.46 6.14 10.68
C GLN A 231 1.47 4.98 10.56
N LEU A 232 2.03 4.53 11.69
CA LEU A 232 2.96 3.40 11.70
C LEU A 232 2.25 2.08 11.36
N ILE A 233 1.04 1.86 11.88
CA ILE A 233 0.22 0.68 11.54
C ILE A 233 -0.07 0.63 10.05
N ALA A 234 -0.48 1.76 9.44
CA ALA A 234 -0.73 1.83 8.00
C ALA A 234 0.53 1.51 7.18
N ILE A 235 1.71 1.99 7.60
CA ILE A 235 3.00 1.65 6.96
C ILE A 235 3.35 0.18 7.11
N PHE A 236 3.14 -0.43 8.28
CA PHE A 236 3.41 -1.85 8.48
C PHE A 236 2.45 -2.74 7.68
N ILE A 237 1.18 -2.35 7.57
CA ILE A 237 0.19 -3.02 6.73
C ILE A 237 0.60 -2.93 5.24
N LEU A 238 0.98 -1.75 4.78
CA LEU A 238 1.47 -1.51 3.44
C LEU A 238 2.70 -2.39 3.14
N GLU A 239 3.69 -2.37 4.03
CA GLU A 239 4.91 -3.18 3.93
C GLU A 239 4.55 -4.67 3.87
N PHE A 240 3.67 -5.16 4.74
CA PHE A 240 3.24 -6.55 4.74
C PHE A 240 2.61 -6.94 3.39
N GLY A 241 1.69 -6.13 2.85
CA GLY A 241 1.07 -6.38 1.55
C GLY A 241 2.08 -6.43 0.41
N VAL A 242 2.99 -5.45 0.35
CA VAL A 242 4.05 -5.35 -0.66
C VAL A 242 5.06 -6.50 -0.57
N VAL A 243 5.53 -6.83 0.63
CA VAL A 243 6.46 -7.96 0.85
C VAL A 243 5.81 -9.28 0.48
N PHE A 244 4.53 -9.45 0.82
CA PHE A 244 3.80 -10.66 0.51
C PHE A 244 3.63 -10.85 -1.00
N HIS A 245 3.24 -9.80 -1.73
CA HIS A 245 3.19 -9.81 -3.19
C HIS A 245 4.55 -10.11 -3.83
N SER A 246 5.62 -9.48 -3.32
CA SER A 246 6.99 -9.67 -3.79
C SER A 246 7.47 -11.13 -3.70
N ILE A 247 6.96 -11.90 -2.73
CA ILE A 247 7.26 -13.34 -2.63
C ILE A 247 6.64 -14.10 -3.80
N PHE A 248 5.36 -13.88 -4.12
CA PHE A 248 4.70 -14.58 -5.22
C PHE A 248 5.29 -14.20 -6.58
N ILE A 249 5.61 -12.92 -6.79
CA ILE A 249 6.35 -12.47 -7.98
C ILE A 249 7.65 -13.26 -8.14
N GLY A 250 8.43 -13.39 -7.06
CA GLY A 250 9.71 -14.10 -7.11
C GLY A 250 9.55 -15.59 -7.43
N LEU A 251 8.51 -16.23 -6.89
CA LEU A 251 8.17 -17.62 -7.19
C LEU A 251 7.75 -17.80 -8.66
N VAL A 252 6.91 -16.91 -9.19
CA VAL A 252 6.46 -16.96 -10.59
C VAL A 252 7.62 -16.75 -11.56
N LEU A 253 8.52 -15.78 -11.29
CA LEU A 253 9.71 -15.58 -12.11
C LEU A 253 10.63 -16.82 -12.10
N ALA A 254 10.74 -17.49 -10.96
CA ALA A 254 11.55 -18.70 -10.84
C ALA A 254 11.02 -19.87 -11.67
N THR A 255 9.70 -19.97 -11.86
CA THR A 255 9.04 -21.09 -12.54
C THR A 255 8.48 -20.77 -13.92
N SER A 256 8.59 -19.53 -14.41
CA SER A 256 8.06 -19.13 -15.71
C SER A 256 9.00 -19.49 -16.88
N ASP A 257 8.40 -19.78 -18.03
CA ASP A 257 9.08 -20.05 -19.30
C ASP A 257 9.49 -18.76 -20.03
N GLU A 258 8.72 -17.68 -19.87
CA GLU A 258 8.99 -16.35 -20.45
C GLU A 258 9.99 -15.52 -19.61
N LEU A 259 11.06 -16.16 -19.17
CA LEU A 259 12.01 -15.63 -18.19
C LEU A 259 12.59 -14.26 -18.59
N VAL A 260 12.93 -14.05 -19.87
CA VAL A 260 13.57 -12.81 -20.32
C VAL A 260 12.61 -11.63 -20.24
N VAL A 261 11.39 -11.80 -20.75
CA VAL A 261 10.37 -10.73 -20.76
C VAL A 261 9.97 -10.39 -19.33
N LEU A 262 9.63 -11.40 -18.52
CA LEU A 262 9.24 -11.20 -17.13
C LEU A 262 10.36 -10.61 -16.29
N LEU A 263 11.62 -11.01 -16.49
CA LEU A 263 12.75 -10.42 -15.76
C LEU A 263 12.86 -8.91 -16.06
N ILE A 264 12.75 -8.49 -17.32
CA ILE A 264 12.87 -7.08 -17.66
C ILE A 264 11.70 -6.29 -17.06
N VAL A 265 10.47 -6.79 -17.23
CA VAL A 265 9.26 -6.14 -16.69
C VAL A 265 9.34 -6.04 -15.15
N LEU A 266 9.68 -7.14 -14.48
CA LEU A 266 9.76 -7.19 -13.01
C LEU A 266 10.91 -6.35 -12.45
N THR A 267 12.00 -6.17 -13.20
CA THR A 267 13.07 -5.23 -12.79
C THR A 267 12.53 -3.81 -12.67
N PHE A 268 11.74 -3.36 -13.65
CA PHE A 268 11.10 -2.04 -13.60
C PHE A 268 9.98 -1.99 -12.56
N HIS A 269 9.14 -3.03 -12.49
CA HIS A 269 8.07 -3.15 -11.50
C HIS A 269 8.62 -2.95 -10.08
N GLN A 270 9.62 -3.77 -9.70
CA GLN A 270 10.21 -3.77 -8.37
C GLN A 270 10.94 -2.45 -8.08
N PHE A 271 11.55 -1.82 -9.09
CA PHE A 271 12.13 -0.50 -8.90
C PHE A 271 11.05 0.55 -8.56
N PHE A 272 9.94 0.60 -9.31
CA PHE A 272 8.89 1.60 -9.11
C PHE A 272 8.09 1.36 -7.83
N GLU A 273 7.77 0.11 -7.50
CA GLU A 273 7.12 -0.24 -6.24
C GLU A 273 8.02 0.11 -5.05
N GLY A 274 9.33 -0.17 -5.16
CA GLY A 274 10.33 0.26 -4.19
C GLY A 274 10.41 1.77 -4.02
N LEU A 275 10.33 2.56 -5.09
CA LEU A 275 10.26 4.03 -5.00
C LEU A 275 9.03 4.49 -4.23
N GLY A 276 7.87 3.85 -4.46
CA GLY A 276 6.64 4.16 -3.77
C GLY A 276 6.73 3.88 -2.28
N LEU A 277 7.14 2.67 -1.91
CA LEU A 277 7.37 2.26 -0.53
C LEU A 277 8.43 3.14 0.16
N GLY A 278 9.59 3.30 -0.47
CA GLY A 278 10.71 4.08 0.05
C GLY A 278 10.34 5.53 0.33
N SER A 279 9.52 6.15 -0.55
CA SER A 279 9.04 7.52 -0.35
C SER A 279 8.18 7.65 0.91
N ARG A 280 7.37 6.65 1.23
CA ARG A 280 6.53 6.61 2.44
C ARG A 280 7.36 6.38 3.70
N LEU A 281 8.32 5.47 3.64
CA LEU A 281 9.27 5.23 4.73
C LEU A 281 10.14 6.47 5.02
N ALA A 282 10.48 7.23 3.98
CA ALA A 282 11.28 8.44 4.08
C ALA A 282 10.55 9.61 4.75
N THR A 283 9.25 9.78 4.48
CA THR A 283 8.44 10.87 5.05
C THR A 283 7.78 10.52 6.39
N ALA A 284 7.81 9.25 6.80
CA ALA A 284 7.24 8.81 8.07
C ALA A 284 8.02 9.36 9.27
N THR A 285 7.29 9.70 10.33
CA THR A 285 7.85 10.14 11.61
C THR A 285 8.17 8.91 12.45
N TRP A 286 9.45 8.73 12.81
CA TRP A 286 9.91 7.59 13.59
C TRP A 286 10.23 8.02 15.01
N PRO A 287 9.89 7.21 16.04
CA PRO A 287 10.29 7.48 17.42
C PRO A 287 11.82 7.54 17.54
N SER A 288 12.35 8.25 18.54
CA SER A 288 13.79 8.52 18.68
C SER A 288 14.67 7.25 18.65
N HIS A 289 14.22 6.17 19.28
CA HIS A 289 14.90 4.86 19.24
C HIS A 289 14.69 4.07 17.93
N GLY A 290 13.74 4.48 17.09
CA GLY A 290 13.31 3.79 15.89
C GLY A 290 13.89 4.33 14.58
N ARG A 291 14.90 5.19 14.61
CA ARG A 291 15.40 5.86 13.39
C ARG A 291 15.91 4.88 12.32
N TRP A 292 16.26 3.64 12.69
CA TRP A 292 16.77 2.61 11.78
C TRP A 292 15.68 1.83 11.06
N TRP A 293 14.41 1.93 11.50
CA TRP A 293 13.30 1.16 10.94
C TRP A 293 13.11 1.30 9.43
N PRO A 294 13.19 2.50 8.81
CA PRO A 294 13.10 2.63 7.36
C PRO A 294 14.10 1.80 6.59
N HIS A 295 15.33 1.71 7.11
CA HIS A 295 16.39 0.94 6.47
C HIS A 295 16.13 -0.57 6.63
N ILE A 296 15.58 -0.99 7.77
CA ILE A 296 15.20 -2.38 8.00
C ILE A 296 14.06 -2.78 7.06
N LEU A 297 12.99 -1.99 7.00
CA LEU A 297 11.84 -2.26 6.13
C LEU A 297 12.24 -2.27 4.65
N ALA A 298 12.98 -1.26 4.18
CA ALA A 298 13.49 -1.26 2.81
C ALA A 298 14.42 -2.45 2.49
N THR A 299 15.15 -2.96 3.47
CA THR A 299 15.96 -4.18 3.30
C THR A 299 15.08 -5.43 3.21
N ILE A 300 14.04 -5.53 4.05
CA ILE A 300 13.08 -6.64 4.01
C ILE A 300 12.39 -6.69 2.65
N TYR A 301 11.89 -5.54 2.17
CA TYR A 301 11.39 -5.39 0.81
C TYR A 301 12.40 -5.82 -0.25
N GLY A 302 13.64 -5.32 -0.16
CA GLY A 302 14.65 -5.61 -1.17
C GLY A 302 15.07 -7.08 -1.26
N LEU A 303 15.04 -7.80 -0.13
CA LEU A 303 15.44 -9.20 -0.03
C LEU A 303 14.31 -10.19 -0.28
N SER A 304 13.05 -9.80 -0.16
CA SER A 304 11.90 -10.71 -0.27
C SER A 304 11.85 -11.43 -1.63
N THR A 305 11.92 -10.69 -2.75
CA THR A 305 11.87 -11.26 -4.10
C THR A 305 13.08 -12.14 -4.42
N PRO A 306 14.35 -11.72 -4.15
CA PRO A 306 15.52 -12.57 -4.34
C PRO A 306 15.47 -13.88 -3.56
N ILE A 307 15.01 -13.84 -2.30
CA ILE A 307 14.80 -15.05 -1.49
C ILE A 307 13.73 -15.93 -2.11
N ALA A 308 12.61 -15.34 -2.53
CA ALA A 308 11.53 -16.09 -3.16
C ALA A 308 11.94 -16.73 -4.49
N ILE A 309 12.74 -16.06 -5.32
CA ILE A 309 13.31 -16.64 -6.54
C ILE A 309 14.20 -17.85 -6.20
N ALA A 310 15.08 -17.70 -5.20
CA ALA A 310 15.96 -18.80 -4.77
C ALA A 310 15.15 -20.01 -4.24
N VAL A 311 14.09 -19.74 -3.48
CA VAL A 311 13.16 -20.77 -3.00
C VAL A 311 12.40 -21.40 -4.16
N GLY A 312 11.90 -20.63 -5.11
CA GLY A 312 11.16 -21.12 -6.28
C GLY A 312 12.00 -22.02 -7.19
N ILE A 313 13.31 -21.74 -7.31
CA ILE A 313 14.25 -22.62 -8.02
C ILE A 313 14.47 -23.95 -7.27
N ALA A 314 14.44 -23.91 -5.92
CA ALA A 314 14.70 -25.08 -5.07
C ALA A 314 13.44 -25.94 -4.85
N ALA A 315 12.26 -25.33 -4.82
CA ALA A 315 10.99 -25.99 -4.55
C ALA A 315 10.47 -26.70 -5.81
N LYS A 316 10.26 -28.02 -5.71
CA LYS A 316 9.48 -28.76 -6.69
C LYS A 316 8.04 -28.85 -6.16
N PRO A 317 7.04 -28.21 -6.80
CA PRO A 317 5.67 -28.32 -6.32
C PRO A 317 5.17 -29.76 -6.46
N ASN A 318 4.44 -30.23 -5.44
CA ASN A 318 3.88 -31.59 -5.41
C ASN A 318 2.61 -31.72 -6.28
N SER A 319 1.94 -30.60 -6.58
CA SER A 319 0.74 -30.53 -7.42
C SER A 319 0.56 -29.13 -8.03
N ALA A 320 0.39 -29.06 -9.35
CA ALA A 320 0.17 -27.78 -10.06
C ALA A 320 -1.12 -27.10 -9.61
N GLN A 321 -2.21 -27.89 -9.50
CA GLN A 321 -3.52 -27.39 -9.10
C GLN A 321 -3.50 -26.68 -7.74
N THR A 322 -2.79 -27.26 -6.75
CA THR A 322 -2.70 -26.66 -5.42
C THR A 322 -1.89 -25.37 -5.45
N GLN A 323 -0.82 -25.32 -6.24
CA GLN A 323 -0.03 -24.09 -6.40
C GLN A 323 -0.86 -22.97 -7.03
N THR A 324 -1.58 -23.26 -8.12
CA THR A 324 -2.46 -22.29 -8.79
C THR A 324 -3.55 -21.78 -7.83
N LEU A 325 -4.20 -22.68 -7.08
CA LEU A 325 -5.20 -22.30 -6.09
C LEU A 325 -4.63 -21.39 -5.01
N VAL A 326 -3.49 -21.76 -4.45
CA VAL A 326 -2.81 -21.02 -3.38
C VAL A 326 -2.39 -19.63 -3.88
N ASN A 327 -1.77 -19.55 -5.05
CA ASN A 327 -1.40 -18.28 -5.67
C ASN A 327 -2.63 -17.40 -5.88
N GLY A 328 -3.70 -17.94 -6.49
CA GLY A 328 -4.90 -17.16 -6.76
C GLY A 328 -5.58 -16.59 -5.51
N ILE A 329 -5.67 -17.39 -4.43
CA ILE A 329 -6.20 -16.92 -3.14
C ILE A 329 -5.31 -15.81 -2.56
N PHE A 330 -3.99 -16.03 -2.54
CA PHE A 330 -3.06 -15.10 -1.91
C PHE A 330 -2.87 -13.81 -2.70
N ASP A 331 -2.90 -13.87 -4.03
CA ASP A 331 -2.89 -12.68 -4.89
C ASP A 331 -4.16 -11.85 -4.70
N SER A 332 -5.32 -12.52 -4.53
CA SER A 332 -6.59 -11.84 -4.24
C SER A 332 -6.61 -11.16 -2.86
N ILE A 333 -6.05 -11.82 -1.84
CA ILE A 333 -5.91 -11.22 -0.49
C ILE A 333 -4.94 -10.03 -0.56
N SER A 334 -3.77 -10.20 -1.18
CA SER A 334 -2.78 -9.13 -1.29
C SER A 334 -3.32 -7.93 -2.08
N ALA A 335 -4.07 -8.19 -3.16
CA ALA A 335 -4.81 -7.16 -3.89
C ALA A 335 -5.67 -6.35 -2.94
N GLY A 336 -6.56 -7.01 -2.16
CA GLY A 336 -7.45 -6.32 -1.23
C GLY A 336 -6.72 -5.46 -0.20
N ILE A 337 -5.59 -5.93 0.35
CA ILE A 337 -4.76 -5.15 1.29
C ILE A 337 -4.21 -3.89 0.59
N LEU A 338 -3.61 -4.04 -0.58
CA LEU A 338 -3.03 -2.91 -1.32
C LEU A 338 -4.10 -1.99 -1.94
N MET A 339 -5.30 -2.49 -2.24
CA MET A 339 -6.43 -1.67 -2.68
C MET A 339 -6.88 -0.72 -1.57
N TYR A 340 -7.10 -1.27 -0.37
CA TYR A 340 -7.48 -0.49 0.80
C TYR A 340 -6.40 0.55 1.11
N THR A 341 -5.15 0.10 1.20
CA THR A 341 -4.02 0.97 1.52
C THR A 341 -3.81 2.04 0.43
N GLY A 342 -3.88 1.67 -0.85
CA GLY A 342 -3.69 2.59 -1.97
C GLY A 342 -4.78 3.65 -2.06
N LEU A 343 -6.05 3.26 -1.95
CA LEU A 343 -7.18 4.18 -2.11
C LEU A 343 -7.49 4.98 -0.84
N VAL A 344 -7.51 4.33 0.32
CA VAL A 344 -7.91 4.96 1.59
C VAL A 344 -6.71 5.62 2.25
N GLU A 345 -5.69 4.83 2.59
CA GLU A 345 -4.53 5.30 3.36
C GLU A 345 -3.61 6.23 2.58
N LEU A 346 -3.45 6.01 1.28
CA LEU A 346 -2.55 6.83 0.47
C LEU A 346 -3.29 7.92 -0.31
N LEU A 347 -4.31 7.58 -1.09
CA LEU A 347 -4.96 8.56 -1.97
C LEU A 347 -5.93 9.48 -1.20
N ALA A 348 -6.92 8.93 -0.51
CA ALA A 348 -7.91 9.74 0.21
C ALA A 348 -7.26 10.54 1.34
N HIS A 349 -6.36 9.94 2.12
CA HIS A 349 -5.67 10.65 3.19
C HIS A 349 -4.83 11.83 2.68
N GLU A 350 -4.12 11.67 1.56
CA GLU A 350 -3.27 12.73 1.01
C GLU A 350 -4.03 13.86 0.32
N PHE A 351 -5.17 13.58 -0.31
CA PHE A 351 -5.93 14.59 -1.05
C PHE A 351 -7.10 15.19 -0.26
N MET A 352 -7.81 14.38 0.53
CA MET A 352 -9.07 14.77 1.16
C MET A 352 -8.90 15.08 2.66
N PHE A 353 -8.10 14.28 3.37
CA PHE A 353 -7.92 14.42 4.82
C PHE A 353 -6.75 15.31 5.22
N ASN A 354 -5.75 15.46 4.35
CA ASN A 354 -4.63 16.38 4.56
C ASN A 354 -5.06 17.86 4.39
N PRO A 355 -5.11 18.66 5.48
CA PRO A 355 -5.54 20.06 5.41
C PRO A 355 -4.68 20.92 4.48
N GLN A 356 -3.38 20.65 4.41
CA GLN A 356 -2.42 21.39 3.58
C GLN A 356 -2.69 21.16 2.09
N MET A 357 -2.99 19.92 1.69
CA MET A 357 -3.34 19.63 0.29
C MET A 357 -4.70 20.23 -0.06
N ARG A 358 -5.68 20.13 0.84
CA ARG A 358 -7.03 20.69 0.63
C ARG A 358 -7.03 22.21 0.49
N ASN A 359 -6.17 22.91 1.23
CA ASN A 359 -6.03 24.36 1.19
C ASN A 359 -5.05 24.86 0.10
N SER A 360 -4.37 23.94 -0.61
CA SER A 360 -3.45 24.28 -1.69
C SER A 360 -4.17 24.71 -2.97
N PRO A 361 -3.56 25.55 -3.82
CA PRO A 361 -4.17 25.95 -5.09
C PRO A 361 -4.43 24.73 -5.98
N LEU A 362 -5.54 24.75 -6.73
CA LEU A 362 -5.98 23.65 -7.60
C LEU A 362 -4.88 23.15 -8.56
N LYS A 363 -3.98 24.04 -9.00
CA LYS A 363 -2.83 23.67 -9.84
C LYS A 363 -1.90 22.65 -9.18
N VAL A 364 -1.66 22.77 -7.87
CA VAL A 364 -0.82 21.83 -7.11
C VAL A 364 -1.54 20.50 -6.94
N GLN A 365 -2.84 20.52 -6.63
CA GLN A 365 -3.66 19.31 -6.53
C GLN A 365 -3.71 18.55 -7.86
N LEU A 366 -3.97 19.25 -8.97
CA LEU A 366 -3.98 18.64 -10.31
C LEU A 366 -2.59 18.11 -10.72
N PHE A 367 -1.51 18.80 -10.34
CA PHE A 367 -0.16 18.30 -10.57
C PHE A 367 0.13 17.03 -9.75
N ALA A 368 -0.27 16.99 -8.48
CA ALA A 368 -0.18 15.79 -7.65
C ALA A 368 -0.97 14.62 -8.24
N PHE A 369 -2.21 14.88 -8.66
CA PHE A 369 -3.05 13.87 -9.31
C PHE A 369 -2.44 13.38 -10.63
N GLY A 370 -1.86 14.29 -11.42
CA GLY A 370 -1.11 13.94 -12.63
C GLY A 370 0.08 13.02 -12.34
N CYS A 371 0.78 13.20 -11.21
CA CYS A 371 1.83 12.29 -10.77
C CYS A 371 1.29 10.90 -10.38
N VAL A 372 0.15 10.83 -9.68
CA VAL A 372 -0.54 9.56 -9.37
C VAL A 372 -0.93 8.84 -10.67
N ALA A 373 -1.57 9.55 -11.60
CA ALA A 373 -1.96 9.00 -12.89
C ALA A 373 -0.75 8.49 -13.68
N LEU A 374 0.37 9.22 -13.68
CA LEU A 374 1.61 8.78 -14.30
C LEU A 374 2.12 7.46 -13.72
N GLY A 375 2.14 7.33 -12.39
CA GLY A 375 2.55 6.09 -11.73
C GLY A 375 1.66 4.90 -12.11
N ALA A 376 0.34 5.12 -12.14
CA ALA A 376 -0.61 4.09 -12.56
C ALA A 376 -0.42 3.70 -14.03
N CYS A 377 -0.21 4.68 -14.92
CA CYS A 377 0.05 4.42 -16.34
C CYS A 377 1.34 3.63 -16.57
N VAL A 378 2.42 3.95 -15.85
CA VAL A 378 3.68 3.19 -15.95
C VAL A 378 3.46 1.73 -15.57
N MET A 379 2.76 1.46 -14.46
CA MET A 379 2.46 0.10 -14.04
C MET A 379 1.50 -0.63 -14.98
N ALA A 380 0.56 0.09 -15.61
CA ALA A 380 -0.32 -0.48 -16.63
C ALA A 380 0.43 -0.90 -17.89
N VAL A 381 1.40 -0.08 -18.33
CA VAL A 381 2.27 -0.44 -19.47
C VAL A 381 3.10 -1.67 -19.13
N LEU A 382 3.62 -1.76 -17.91
CA LEU A 382 4.33 -2.96 -17.45
C LEU A 382 3.41 -4.19 -17.39
N ALA A 383 2.17 -4.04 -16.92
CA ALA A 383 1.19 -5.14 -16.87
C ALA A 383 0.83 -5.66 -18.27
N ASN A 384 0.67 -4.78 -19.24
CA ASN A 384 0.38 -5.16 -20.62
C ASN A 384 1.61 -5.74 -21.35
N TRP A 385 2.81 -5.55 -20.80
CA TRP A 385 4.05 -6.06 -21.40
C TRP A 385 4.49 -7.40 -20.81
N ALA A 386 4.20 -7.65 -19.53
CA ALA A 386 4.27 -8.99 -18.95
C ALA A 386 3.31 -9.93 -19.68
#